data_AF-Q1QF96-F1
#
_entry.id   AF-Q1QF96-F1
#
_cell.length_a   1.000
_cell.length_b   1.000
_cell.length_c   1.000
_cell.angle_alpha   90.00
_cell.angle_beta   90.00
_cell.angle_gamma   90.00
#
_symmetry.space_group_name_H-M   'P 1'
#
loop_
_entity.id
_entity.type
_entity.pdbx_description
1 polymer ?
#
loop_
_entity_poly.entity_id
_entity_poly.type
_entity_poly.pdbx_seq_one_letter_code
_entity_poly.pdbx_strand_id
1 'polypeptide(L)'
;MPPVRKPLPVDHSILNEMLAIRLQQLEIENGGMEAFLPKTGLARGTYYTILRGIGNPTLRTMERIASSLNMSVLELLGFEVGDARRALKKSGVNYDELVSAIGKKNRADRGLARQTRSRKLPS
;
A
#
# COMPACT_ATOMS: atom_id res chain seq x y z
N MET A 1 3.24 26.19 -0.79
CA MET A 1 3.33 24.74 -0.50
C MET A 1 3.78 24.61 0.94
N PRO A 2 3.04 23.94 1.84
CA PRO A 2 3.55 23.72 3.20
C PRO A 2 4.80 22.82 3.11
N PRO A 3 5.83 23.05 3.94
CA PRO A 3 7.09 22.33 3.83
C PRO A 3 6.91 20.85 4.23
N VAL A 4 7.32 19.94 3.36
CA VAL A 4 7.48 18.51 3.68
C VAL A 4 8.48 18.39 4.83
N ARG A 5 8.16 17.55 5.84
CA ARG A 5 9.03 17.41 7.02
C ARG A 5 10.38 16.82 6.66
N LYS A 6 11.42 17.23 7.39
CA LYS A 6 12.77 16.65 7.31
C LYS A 6 12.84 15.33 8.12
N PRO A 7 13.56 14.29 7.64
CA PRO A 7 13.83 13.08 8.40
C PRO A 7 14.50 13.36 9.76
N LEU A 8 14.20 12.55 10.78
CA LEU A 8 14.87 12.59 12.08
C LEU A 8 16.08 11.62 12.10
N PRO A 9 16.89 11.54 13.17
CA PRO A 9 18.01 10.60 13.27
C PRO A 9 17.65 9.34 14.09
N VAL A 10 16.62 8.61 13.68
CA VAL A 10 16.26 7.26 14.19
C VAL A 10 16.78 6.20 13.17
N ASP A 11 16.63 4.89 13.40
CA ASP A 11 16.92 3.86 12.39
C ASP A 11 15.98 4.00 11.19
N HIS A 12 16.34 4.89 10.26
CA HIS A 12 15.54 5.22 9.09
C HIS A 12 15.98 4.39 7.89
N SER A 13 15.08 3.54 7.39
CA SER A 13 15.19 2.98 6.05
C SER A 13 14.77 4.03 5.03
N ILE A 14 15.46 4.08 3.88
CA ILE A 14 15.07 4.92 2.73
C ILE A 14 13.59 4.70 2.37
N LEU A 15 13.11 3.45 2.42
CA LEU A 15 11.71 3.13 2.11
C LEU A 15 10.72 3.72 3.13
N ASN A 16 11.09 3.77 4.41
CA ASN A 16 10.25 4.38 5.43
C ASN A 16 10.11 5.89 5.20
N GLU A 17 11.22 6.55 4.88
CA GLU A 17 11.22 7.99 4.58
C GLU A 17 10.43 8.29 3.30
N MET A 18 10.62 7.48 2.25
CA MET A 18 9.83 7.62 1.02
C MET A 18 8.33 7.48 1.29
N LEU A 19 7.93 6.47 2.05
CA LEU A 19 6.54 6.26 2.42
C LEU A 19 6.00 7.42 3.27
N ALA A 20 6.77 7.89 4.25
CA ALA A 20 6.40 9.02 5.11
C ALA A 20 6.15 10.30 4.28
N ILE A 21 7.08 10.64 3.40
CA ILE A 21 6.97 11.79 2.49
C ILE A 21 5.74 11.64 1.59
N ARG A 22 5.55 10.46 1.00
CA ARG A 22 4.45 10.25 0.06
C ARG A 22 3.09 10.30 0.74
N LEU A 23 2.98 9.79 1.97
CA LEU A 23 1.76 9.93 2.77
C LEU A 23 1.46 11.38 3.16
N GLN A 24 2.47 12.22 3.43
CA GLN A 24 2.25 13.65 3.67
C GLN A 24 1.75 14.37 2.41
N GLN A 25 2.31 14.06 1.25
CA GLN A 25 1.85 14.63 -0.02
C GLN A 25 0.40 14.25 -0.30
N LEU A 26 0.07 12.96 -0.19
CA LEU A 26 -1.29 12.45 -0.38
C LEU A 26 -2.27 13.06 0.64
N GLU A 27 -1.85 13.25 1.89
CA GLU A 27 -2.64 13.95 2.90
C GLU A 27 -3.01 15.37 2.44
N ILE A 28 -2.01 16.14 1.98
CA ILE A 28 -2.20 17.51 1.48
C ILE A 28 -3.13 17.52 0.26
N GLU A 29 -2.90 16.63 -0.71
CA GLU A 29 -3.73 16.49 -1.92
C GLU A 29 -5.18 16.12 -1.60
N ASN A 30 -5.42 15.45 -0.46
CA ASN A 30 -6.75 15.00 -0.03
C ASN A 30 -7.44 15.95 0.95
N GLY A 31 -6.91 17.16 1.18
CA GLY A 31 -7.54 18.16 2.05
C GLY A 31 -7.19 18.02 3.54
N GLY A 32 -6.06 17.38 3.86
CA GLY A 32 -5.52 17.26 5.21
C GLY A 32 -5.92 15.95 5.93
N MET A 33 -5.32 15.75 7.11
CA MET A 33 -5.38 14.51 7.88
C MET A 33 -6.80 13.97 8.10
N GLU A 34 -7.74 14.83 8.50
CA GLU A 34 -9.10 14.42 8.86
C GLU A 34 -9.87 13.85 7.66
N ALA A 35 -9.60 14.35 6.45
CA ALA A 35 -10.18 13.84 5.21
C ALA A 35 -9.41 12.63 4.66
N PHE A 36 -8.10 12.55 4.93
CA PHE A 36 -7.22 11.51 4.40
C PHE A 36 -7.29 10.21 5.21
N LEU A 37 -7.19 10.28 6.54
CA LEU A 37 -7.10 9.08 7.39
C LEU A 37 -8.25 8.09 7.21
N PRO A 38 -9.54 8.51 7.14
CA PRO A 38 -10.65 7.59 6.93
C PRO A 38 -10.52 6.79 5.63
N LYS A 39 -9.92 7.36 4.58
CA LYS A 39 -9.71 6.70 3.30
C LYS A 39 -8.62 5.63 3.36
N THR A 40 -7.67 5.74 4.28
CA THR A 40 -6.53 4.80 4.38
C THR A 40 -6.79 3.59 5.29
N GLY A 41 -7.79 3.68 6.16
CA GLY A 41 -8.03 2.68 7.21
C GLY A 41 -6.90 2.60 8.24
N LEU A 42 -6.04 3.62 8.32
CA LEU A 42 -4.99 3.73 9.34
C LEU A 42 -5.55 4.35 10.63
N ALA A 43 -5.16 3.79 11.76
CA ALA A 43 -5.32 4.47 13.03
C ALA A 43 -4.38 5.68 13.09
N ARG A 44 -4.83 6.78 13.72
CA ARG A 44 -4.07 8.03 13.84
C ARG A 44 -2.66 7.80 14.44
N GLY A 45 -2.54 6.92 15.44
CA GLY A 45 -1.24 6.55 16.02
C GLY A 45 -0.30 5.84 15.04
N THR A 46 -0.81 4.88 14.27
CA THR A 46 -0.05 4.19 13.20
C THR A 46 0.40 5.18 12.14
N TYR A 47 -0.47 6.10 11.75
CA TYR A 47 -0.13 7.14 10.80
C TYR A 47 1.04 8.00 11.26
N TYR A 48 1.00 8.52 12.50
CA TYR A 48 2.11 9.30 13.04
C TYR A 48 3.40 8.50 13.20
N THR A 49 3.30 7.20 13.47
CA THR A 49 4.46 6.31 13.56
C THR A 49 5.15 6.21 12.20
N ILE A 50 4.38 5.98 11.13
CA ILE A 50 4.89 5.97 9.75
C ILE A 50 5.46 7.34 9.37
N LEU A 51 4.79 8.45 9.70
CA LEU A 51 5.27 9.79 9.38
C LEU A 51 6.59 10.16 10.07
N ARG A 52 6.89 9.52 11.20
CA ARG A 52 8.17 9.70 11.89
C ARG A 52 9.25 8.78 11.35
N GLY A 53 8.97 8.00 10.29
CA GLY A 53 9.87 6.96 9.79
C GLY A 53 10.09 5.81 10.79
N ILE A 54 9.31 5.77 11.86
CA ILE A 54 9.46 4.81 12.96
C ILE A 54 8.69 3.55 12.60
N GLY A 55 9.35 2.41 12.79
CA GLY A 55 8.77 1.09 12.49
C GLY A 55 8.83 0.73 11.01
N ASN A 56 8.60 -0.54 10.72
CA ASN A 56 8.65 -1.09 9.36
C ASN A 56 7.24 -1.57 8.97
N PRO A 57 6.44 -0.73 8.28
CA PRO A 57 5.11 -1.16 7.86
C PRO A 57 5.24 -2.38 6.95
N THR A 58 4.48 -3.42 7.27
CA THR A 58 4.51 -4.65 6.47
C THR A 58 4.05 -4.39 5.05
N LEU A 59 4.49 -5.24 4.10
CA LEU A 59 3.98 -5.19 2.71
C LEU A 59 2.46 -5.18 2.67
N ARG A 60 1.82 -5.99 3.53
CA ARG A 60 0.35 -6.06 3.65
C ARG A 60 -0.28 -4.74 4.10
N THR A 61 0.39 -4.01 4.99
CA THR A 61 -0.06 -2.67 5.41
C THR A 61 0.02 -1.69 4.25
N MET A 62 1.12 -1.71 3.48
CA MET A 62 1.26 -0.87 2.29
C MET A 62 0.23 -1.19 1.22
N GLU A 63 -0.01 -2.48 0.94
CA GLU A 63 -1.05 -2.93 0.00
C GLU A 63 -2.44 -2.45 0.43
N ARG A 64 -2.75 -2.49 1.73
CA ARG A 64 -4.05 -2.02 2.24
C ARG A 64 -4.23 -0.52 2.03
N ILE A 65 -3.20 0.29 2.32
CA ILE A 65 -3.24 1.74 2.09
C ILE A 65 -3.37 2.03 0.59
N ALA A 66 -2.56 1.38 -0.25
CA ALA A 66 -2.58 1.58 -1.68
C ALA A 66 -3.96 1.23 -2.27
N SER A 67 -4.50 0.06 -1.91
CA SER A 67 -5.81 -0.39 -2.37
C SER A 67 -6.93 0.54 -1.96
N SER A 68 -6.89 1.12 -0.75
CA SER A 68 -7.94 2.03 -0.29
C SER A 68 -7.89 3.39 -0.96
N LEU A 69 -6.72 3.75 -1.50
CA LEU A 69 -6.51 4.94 -2.33
C LEU A 69 -6.61 4.64 -3.85
N ASN A 70 -7.05 3.44 -4.24
CA ASN A 70 -7.15 2.97 -5.63
C ASN A 70 -5.84 3.08 -6.43
N MET A 71 -4.71 2.77 -5.80
CA MET A 71 -3.38 2.77 -6.41
C MET A 71 -2.64 1.45 -6.14
N SER A 72 -1.58 1.20 -6.89
CA SER A 72 -0.61 0.15 -6.60
C SER A 72 0.37 0.58 -5.51
N VAL A 73 1.06 -0.38 -4.89
CA VAL A 73 2.13 -0.07 -3.91
C VAL A 73 3.28 0.70 -4.57
N LEU A 74 3.53 0.46 -5.86
CA LEU A 74 4.54 1.21 -6.63
C LEU A 74 4.18 2.70 -6.71
N GLU A 75 2.93 3.00 -7.08
CA GLU A 75 2.43 4.38 -7.15
C GLU A 75 2.36 5.02 -5.76
N LEU A 76 2.03 4.25 -4.71
CA LEU A 76 2.10 4.68 -3.32
C LEU A 76 3.52 5.06 -2.89
N LEU A 77 4.55 4.48 -3.50
CA LEU A 77 5.95 4.82 -3.26
C LEU A 77 6.49 5.85 -4.26
N GLY A 78 5.64 6.37 -5.16
CA GLY A 78 6.00 7.38 -6.15
C GLY A 78 6.66 6.83 -7.42
N PHE A 79 6.59 5.52 -7.65
CA PHE A 79 7.11 4.90 -8.87
C PHE A 79 6.04 4.72 -9.93
N GLU A 80 6.45 4.80 -11.20
CA GLU A 80 5.59 4.41 -12.31
C GLU A 80 5.56 2.89 -12.47
N VAL A 81 4.37 2.32 -12.67
CA VAL A 81 4.21 0.88 -12.99
C VAL A 81 4.96 0.52 -14.28
N GLY A 82 5.17 1.48 -15.19
CA GLY A 82 5.98 1.34 -16.40
C GLY A 82 7.41 0.88 -16.13
N ASP A 83 8.04 1.35 -15.06
CA ASP A 83 9.39 0.94 -14.67
C ASP A 83 9.42 -0.52 -14.23
N ALA A 84 8.46 -0.94 -13.41
CA ALA A 84 8.34 -2.33 -12.97
C ALA A 84 8.10 -3.27 -14.15
N ARG A 85 7.23 -2.88 -15.10
CA ARG A 85 7.00 -3.62 -16.36
C ARG A 85 8.30 -3.81 -17.13
N ARG A 86 9.07 -2.74 -17.32
CA ARG A 86 10.37 -2.79 -18.02
C ARG A 86 11.37 -3.69 -17.29
N ALA A 87 11.47 -3.56 -15.97
CA ALA A 87 12.40 -4.35 -15.16
C ALA A 87 12.09 -5.84 -15.19
N LEU A 88 10.81 -6.22 -15.02
CA LEU A 88 10.40 -7.63 -15.08
C LEU A 88 10.56 -8.22 -16.48
N LYS A 89 10.23 -7.46 -17.53
CA LYS A 89 10.39 -7.91 -18.91
C LYS A 89 11.85 -8.27 -19.25
N LYS A 90 12.83 -7.52 -18.72
CA LYS A 90 14.26 -7.84 -18.87
C LYS A 90 14.64 -9.20 -18.28
N SER A 91 13.89 -9.68 -17.29
CA SER A 91 14.09 -10.97 -16.64
C SER A 91 13.16 -12.05 -17.19
N GLY A 92 12.47 -11.80 -18.32
CA GLY A 92 11.54 -12.73 -18.94
C GLY A 92 10.17 -12.83 -18.26
N VAL A 93 9.84 -11.92 -17.33
CA VAL A 93 8.56 -11.94 -16.61
C VAL A 93 7.61 -10.88 -17.17
N ASN A 94 6.41 -11.29 -17.59
CA ASN A 94 5.35 -10.35 -17.99
C ASN A 94 4.56 -9.87 -16.76
N TYR A 95 4.63 -8.57 -16.47
CA TYR A 95 3.94 -7.95 -15.33
C TYR A 95 2.41 -8.14 -15.38
N ASP A 96 1.77 -7.99 -16.54
CA ASP A 96 0.31 -8.10 -16.65
C ASP A 96 -0.17 -9.51 -16.41
N GLU A 97 0.55 -10.49 -16.95
CA GLU A 97 0.25 -11.90 -16.74
C GLU A 97 0.40 -12.27 -15.27
N LEU A 98 1.46 -11.78 -14.62
CA LEU A 98 1.69 -11.98 -13.18
C LEU A 98 0.54 -11.40 -12.35
N VAL A 99 0.14 -10.14 -12.61
CA VAL A 99 -0.99 -9.49 -11.92
C VAL A 99 -2.28 -10.26 -12.15
N SER A 100 -2.55 -10.68 -13.38
CA SER A 100 -3.73 -11.46 -13.74
C SER A 100 -3.77 -12.82 -13.04
N ALA A 101 -2.64 -13.53 -13.00
CA ALA A 101 -2.51 -14.83 -12.35
C ALA A 101 -2.75 -14.74 -10.83
N ILE A 102 -2.13 -13.75 -10.17
CA ILE A 102 -2.35 -13.47 -8.74
C ILE A 102 -3.82 -13.12 -8.48
N GLY A 103 -4.41 -12.28 -9.33
CA GLY A 103 -5.82 -11.90 -9.24
C GLY A 103 -6.77 -13.11 -9.33
N LYS A 104 -6.52 -14.03 -10.27
CA LYS A 104 -7.28 -15.28 -10.41
C LYS A 104 -7.16 -16.17 -9.17
N LYS A 105 -5.93 -16.37 -8.67
CA LYS A 105 -5.67 -17.15 -7.45
C LYS A 105 -6.43 -16.59 -6.25
N ASN A 106 -6.30 -15.28 -6.01
CA ASN A 106 -6.97 -14.62 -4.88
C ASN A 106 -8.50 -14.71 -4.95
N ARG A 107 -9.09 -14.68 -6.15
CA ARG A 107 -10.55 -14.90 -6.33
C ARG A 107 -10.94 -16.34 -6.02
N ALA A 108 -10.16 -17.32 -6.49
CA ALA A 108 -10.39 -18.73 -6.21
C ALA A 108 -10.35 -19.02 -4.70
N ASP A 109 -9.32 -18.52 -4.01
CA ASP A 109 -9.16 -18.69 -2.55
C ASP A 109 -10.34 -18.10 -1.77
N ARG A 110 -10.82 -16.91 -2.17
CA ARG A 110 -12.01 -16.29 -1.57
C ARG A 110 -13.29 -17.10 -1.84
N GLY A 111 -13.42 -17.68 -3.03
CA GLY A 111 -14.53 -18.57 -3.38
C GLY A 111 -14.58 -19.80 -2.48
N LEU A 112 -13.43 -20.46 -2.31
CA LEU A 112 -13.30 -21.62 -1.42
C LEU A 112 -13.64 -21.26 0.03
N ALA A 113 -13.09 -20.17 0.56
CA ALA A 113 -13.36 -19.72 1.92
C ALA A 113 -14.87 -19.46 2.18
N ARG A 114 -15.60 -18.91 1.19
CA ARG A 114 -17.05 -18.69 1.28
C ARG A 114 -17.82 -20.02 1.29
N GLN A 115 -17.47 -20.96 0.43
CA GLN A 115 -18.10 -22.28 0.37
C GLN A 115 -17.90 -23.07 1.68
N THR A 116 -16.68 -23.07 2.24
CA THR A 116 -16.39 -23.75 3.50
C THR A 116 -17.15 -23.13 4.68
N ARG A 117 -17.37 -21.81 4.69
CA ARG A 117 -18.16 -21.14 5.73
C ARG A 117 -19.65 -21.44 5.63
N SER A 118 -20.21 -21.41 4.42
CA SER A 118 -21.63 -21.73 4.17
C SER A 118 -21.98 -23.15 4.65
N ARG A 119 -21.08 -24.11 4.38
CA ARG A 119 -21.26 -25.51 4.77
C ARG A 119 -21.16 -25.77 6.29
N LYS A 120 -20.63 -24.82 7.09
CA LYS A 120 -20.45 -24.95 8.55
C LYS A 120 -21.58 -24.30 9.37
N LEU A 121 -22.53 -23.61 8.75
CA LEU A 121 -23.69 -23.06 9.45
C LEU A 121 -24.77 -24.15 9.55
N PRO A 122 -25.19 -24.57 10.76
CA PRO A 122 -26.36 -25.42 10.92
C PRO A 122 -27.61 -24.63 10.51
N SER A 123 -28.57 -25.34 9.91
CA SER A 123 -29.90 -24.83 9.52
C SER A 123 -30.74 -24.44 10.73
#